data_AF-A0A1Q4F635-F1
#
_entry.id   AF-A0A1Q4F635-F1
#
_cell.length_a   1.000
_cell.length_b   1.000
_cell.length_c   1.000
_cell.angle_alpha   90.00
_cell.angle_beta   90.00
_cell.angle_gamma   90.00
#
_symmetry.space_group_name_H-M   'P 1'
#
loop_
_entity.id
_entity.type
_entity.pdbx_description
1 polymer ?
#
loop_
_entity_poly.entity_id
_entity_poly.type
_entity_poly.pdbx_seq_one_letter_code
_entity_poly.pdbx_strand_id
1 'polypeptide(L)'
;MKPKRKPSHLVMNRLAIVLKEERVSNKHLAEVLGYEPATISKWATNTIQPPLATFFRIALTINRDLKDFFISSKDIDGEEKKKLLKELAVIAEKGKRTGKK
;
A
#
# COMPACT_ATOMS: atom_id res chain seq x y z
N MET A 1 -9.10 -1.19 25.92
CA MET A 1 -8.57 -0.87 24.58
C MET A 1 -9.16 -1.88 23.60
N LYS A 2 -9.93 -1.46 22.57
CA LYS A 2 -10.52 -2.42 21.62
C LYS A 2 -9.37 -3.10 20.84
N PRO A 3 -9.39 -4.43 20.65
CA PRO A 3 -8.37 -5.10 19.86
C PRO A 3 -8.36 -4.49 18.46
N LYS A 4 -7.18 -4.09 17.97
CA LYS A 4 -7.03 -3.58 16.60
C LYS A 4 -7.47 -4.72 15.65
N ARG A 5 -8.64 -4.57 15.00
CA ARG A 5 -9.11 -5.52 13.99
C ARG A 5 -7.99 -5.67 12.96
N LYS A 6 -7.50 -6.90 12.75
CA LYS A 6 -6.57 -7.18 11.67
C LYS A 6 -7.27 -6.86 10.35
N PRO A 7 -6.64 -6.08 9.44
CA PRO A 7 -7.25 -5.77 8.16
C PRO A 7 -7.58 -7.06 7.40
N SER A 8 -8.75 -7.10 6.76
CA SER A 8 -9.24 -8.24 5.97
C SER A 8 -8.55 -8.35 4.61
N HIS A 9 -7.62 -7.44 4.32
CA HIS A 9 -6.91 -7.32 3.05
C HIS A 9 -5.41 -7.24 3.28
N LEU A 10 -4.66 -7.67 2.28
CA LEU A 10 -3.20 -7.65 2.26
C LEU A 10 -2.66 -6.22 2.45
N VAL A 11 -1.78 -6.03 3.44
CA VAL A 11 -1.08 -4.77 3.69
C VAL A 11 0.35 -4.91 3.21
N MET A 12 0.70 -4.20 2.15
CA MET A 12 2.06 -4.22 1.57
C MET A 12 2.74 -2.87 1.70
N ASN A 13 2.01 -1.79 1.45
CA ASN A 13 2.55 -0.45 1.51
C ASN A 13 2.34 0.17 2.91
N ARG A 14 3.28 1.03 3.29
CA ARG A 14 3.31 1.77 4.55
C ARG A 14 3.01 3.25 4.36
N LEU A 15 2.31 3.64 3.28
CA LEU A 15 2.09 5.04 2.92
C LEU A 15 1.48 5.84 4.08
N ALA A 16 0.44 5.34 4.74
CA ALA A 16 -0.17 6.02 5.88
C ALA A 16 0.82 6.32 7.03
N ILE A 17 1.75 5.39 7.28
CA ILE A 17 2.77 5.53 8.33
C ILE A 17 3.78 6.59 7.92
N VAL A 18 4.32 6.49 6.70
CA VAL A 18 5.29 7.45 6.16
C VAL A 18 4.71 8.87 6.13
N LEU A 19 3.47 9.05 5.68
CA LEU A 19 2.83 10.36 5.68
C LEU A 19 2.67 10.93 7.09
N LYS A 20 2.39 10.08 8.09
CA LYS A 20 2.32 10.50 9.49
C LYS A 20 3.70 10.90 10.04
N GLU A 21 4.75 10.14 9.72
CA GLU A 21 6.14 10.46 10.09
C GLU A 21 6.56 11.83 9.52
N GLU A 22 6.26 12.08 8.25
CA GLU A 22 6.57 13.33 7.54
C GLU A 22 5.57 14.47 7.82
N ARG A 23 4.55 14.24 8.65
CA ARG A 23 3.47 15.20 8.95
C ARG A 23 2.75 15.73 7.70
N VAL A 24 2.69 14.92 6.65
CA VAL A 24 1.97 15.20 5.40
C VAL A 24 0.55 14.65 5.50
N SER A 25 -0.46 15.49 5.29
CA SER A 25 -1.85 15.03 5.26
C SER A 25 -2.22 14.43 3.90
N ASN A 26 -3.19 13.51 3.87
CA ASN A 26 -3.72 12.98 2.61
C ASN A 26 -4.26 14.08 1.70
N LYS A 27 -4.87 15.12 2.27
CA LYS A 27 -5.39 16.28 1.53
C LYS A 27 -4.25 17.07 0.88
N HIS A 28 -3.19 17.35 1.63
CA HIS A 28 -2.03 18.07 1.11
C HIS A 28 -1.34 17.28 -0.02
N LEU A 29 -1.14 15.98 0.17
CA LEU A 29 -0.54 15.13 -0.86
C LEU A 29 -1.42 15.07 -2.12
N ALA A 30 -2.74 15.01 -1.96
CA ALA A 30 -3.70 15.03 -3.05
C ALA A 30 -3.58 16.31 -3.88
N GLU A 31 -3.51 17.48 -3.22
CA GLU A 31 -3.33 18.79 -3.85
C GLU A 31 -2.01 18.87 -4.63
N VAL A 32 -0.88 18.49 -4.02
CA VAL A 32 0.45 18.57 -4.65
C VAL A 32 0.57 17.63 -5.85
N LEU A 33 -0.06 16.46 -5.79
CA LEU A 33 0.05 15.46 -6.85
C LEU A 33 -1.04 15.57 -7.93
N GLY A 34 -2.10 16.35 -7.68
CA GLY A 34 -3.26 16.48 -8.58
C GLY A 34 -4.14 15.23 -8.58
N TYR A 35 -4.33 14.59 -7.43
CA TYR A 35 -5.24 13.45 -7.27
C TYR A 35 -6.41 13.81 -6.35
N GLU A 36 -7.50 13.05 -6.45
CA GLU A 36 -8.61 13.14 -5.49
C GLU A 36 -8.19 12.68 -4.09
N PRO A 37 -8.59 13.37 -3.00
CA PRO A 37 -8.31 12.94 -1.63
C PRO A 37 -8.78 11.51 -1.32
N ALA A 38 -9.89 11.09 -1.94
CA ALA A 38 -10.41 9.73 -1.80
C ALA A 38 -9.47 8.68 -2.41
N THR A 39 -8.75 9.00 -3.48
CA THR A 39 -7.74 8.14 -4.10
C THR A 39 -6.54 7.97 -3.17
N ILE A 40 -6.01 9.07 -2.63
CA ILE A 40 -4.91 9.02 -1.65
C ILE A 40 -5.33 8.22 -0.41
N SER A 41 -6.57 8.40 0.06
CA SER A 41 -7.11 7.64 1.19
C SER A 41 -7.10 6.13 0.92
N LYS A 42 -7.59 5.69 -0.25
CA LYS A 42 -7.57 4.26 -0.64
C LYS A 42 -6.15 3.69 -0.72
N TRP A 43 -5.17 4.50 -1.13
CA TRP A 43 -3.76 4.12 -1.13
C TRP A 43 -3.21 3.94 0.28
N ALA A 44 -3.45 4.93 1.14
CA ALA A 44 -3.02 4.92 2.53
C ALA A 44 -3.64 3.75 3.32
N THR A 45 -4.89 3.38 3.01
CA THR A 45 -5.57 2.24 3.64
C THR A 45 -5.26 0.89 2.97
N ASN A 46 -4.35 0.84 1.98
CA ASN A 46 -4.01 -0.36 1.19
C ASN A 46 -5.22 -0.98 0.43
N THR A 47 -6.34 -0.26 0.31
CA THR A 47 -7.53 -0.73 -0.42
C THR A 47 -7.25 -0.81 -1.91
N ILE A 48 -6.49 0.15 -2.44
CA ILE A 48 -5.94 0.15 -3.80
C ILE A 48 -4.47 0.48 -3.68
N GLN A 49 -3.62 -0.07 -4.53
CA GLN A 49 -2.21 0.28 -4.55
C GLN A 49 -1.95 1.45 -5.52
N PRO A 50 -1.14 2.45 -5.14
CA PRO A 50 -0.60 3.37 -6.12
C PRO A 50 0.24 2.60 -7.14
N PRO A 51 0.27 3.04 -8.41
CA PRO A 51 1.30 2.60 -9.34
C PRO A 51 2.70 2.85 -8.80
N LEU A 52 3.68 2.03 -9.18
CA LEU A 52 5.07 2.20 -8.73
C LEU A 52 5.63 3.59 -9.10
N ALA A 53 5.30 4.08 -10.29
CA ALA A 53 5.67 5.44 -10.72
C ALA A 53 5.08 6.52 -9.78
N THR A 54 3.86 6.31 -9.28
CA THR A 54 3.24 7.22 -8.31
C THR A 54 3.92 7.14 -6.95
N PHE A 55 4.30 5.94 -6.48
CA PHE A 55 5.13 5.83 -5.27
C PHE A 55 6.45 6.59 -5.41
N PHE A 56 7.12 6.47 -6.55
CA PHE A 56 8.35 7.21 -6.80
C PHE A 56 8.13 8.72 -6.81
N ARG A 57 7.05 9.20 -7.43
CA ARG A 57 6.65 10.61 -7.37
C ARG A 57 6.39 11.08 -5.94
N ILE A 58 5.69 10.29 -5.13
CA ILE A 58 5.46 10.61 -3.71
C ILE A 58 6.80 10.70 -2.96
N ALA A 59 7.67 9.70 -3.14
CA ALA A 59 8.98 9.62 -2.51
C ALA A 59 9.82 10.88 -2.75
N LEU A 60 9.92 11.32 -4.01
CA LEU A 60 10.62 12.56 -4.39
C LEU A 60 9.94 13.81 -3.82
N THR A 61 8.60 13.83 -3.78
CA THR A 61 7.82 14.98 -3.28
C THR A 61 8.03 15.22 -1.79
N ILE A 62 8.11 14.16 -0.99
CA ILE A 62 8.25 14.26 0.48
C ILE A 62 9.68 13.95 0.96
N ASN A 63 10.65 13.89 0.05
CA ASN A 63 12.06 13.59 0.33
C ASN A 63 12.29 12.30 1.14
N ARG A 64 11.69 11.18 0.69
CA ARG A 64 11.84 9.84 1.27
C ARG A 64 12.39 8.86 0.25
N ASP A 65 12.98 7.77 0.74
CA ASP A 65 13.38 6.66 -0.13
C ASP A 65 12.14 5.85 -0.56
N LEU A 66 12.09 5.42 -1.82
CA LEU A 66 11.03 4.57 -2.35
C LEU A 66 10.82 3.29 -1.51
N LYS A 67 11.90 2.71 -0.99
CA LYS A 67 11.83 1.50 -0.16
C LYS A 67 11.09 1.71 1.16
N ASP A 68 11.04 2.95 1.66
CA ASP A 68 10.39 3.27 2.93
C ASP A 68 8.86 3.10 2.86
N PHE A 69 8.29 3.05 1.66
CA PHE A 69 6.85 2.86 1.47
C PHE A 69 6.41 1.41 1.55
N PHE A 70 7.31 0.45 1.81
CA PHE A 70 6.97 -0.97 1.81
C PHE A 70 7.40 -1.67 3.10
N ILE A 71 6.72 -2.76 3.42
CA ILE A 71 7.19 -3.70 4.44
C ILE A 71 8.35 -4.53 3.89
N SER A 72 9.25 -4.96 4.79
CA SER A 72 10.28 -5.93 4.44
C SER A 72 9.64 -7.32 4.33
N SER A 73 9.75 -7.96 3.17
CA SER A 73 9.33 -9.35 3.00
C SER A 73 10.20 -10.35 3.76
N LYS A 74 11.37 -9.91 4.25
CA LYS A 74 12.28 -10.72 5.09
C LYS A 74 11.81 -10.81 6.53
N ASP A 75 10.93 -9.91 6.95
CA ASP A 75 10.47 -9.80 8.34
C ASP A 75 9.17 -10.60 8.56
N ILE A 76 8.69 -11.29 7.53
CA ILE A 76 7.47 -12.10 7.55
C ILE A 76 7.81 -13.52 8.03
N ASP A 77 7.13 -13.98 9.08
CA ASP A 77 7.36 -15.30 9.66
C ASP A 77 6.93 -16.45 8.72
N GLY A 78 7.39 -17.68 9.02
CA GLY A 78 7.19 -18.83 8.15
C GLY A 78 5.72 -19.24 7.94
N GLU A 79 4.89 -19.15 8.97
CA GLU A 79 3.47 -19.53 8.88
C GLU A 79 2.65 -18.43 8.18
N GLU A 80 2.91 -17.17 8.52
CA GLU A 80 2.35 -16.01 7.84
C GLU A 80 2.74 -15.99 6.35
N LYS A 81 4.01 -16.28 6.03
CA LYS A 81 4.50 -16.38 4.64
C LYS A 81 3.74 -17.43 3.85
N LYS A 82 3.54 -18.63 4.40
CA LYS A 82 2.74 -19.70 3.74
C LYS A 82 1.31 -19.25 3.48
N LYS A 83 0.68 -18.58 4.45
CA LYS A 83 -0.68 -18.05 4.32
C LYS A 83 -0.75 -16.98 3.22
N LEU A 84 0.18 -16.03 3.23
CA LEU A 84 0.25 -14.95 2.24
C LEU A 84 0.47 -15.49 0.83
N LEU A 85 1.37 -16.45 0.65
CA LEU A 85 1.62 -17.06 -0.66
C LEU A 85 0.37 -17.75 -1.23
N LYS A 86 -0.43 -18.42 -0.38
CA LYS A 86 -1.71 -19.02 -0.80
C LYS A 86 -2.71 -17.95 -1.25
N GLU A 87 -2.84 -16.87 -0.48
CA GLU A 87 -3.74 -15.75 -0.82
C GLU A 87 -3.33 -15.05 -2.13
N LEU A 88 -2.04 -14.77 -2.29
CA LEU A 88 -1.47 -14.16 -3.49
C LEU A 88 -1.67 -15.02 -4.74
N ALA A 89 -1.53 -16.34 -4.63
CA ALA A 89 -1.80 -17.26 -5.75
C ALA A 89 -3.26 -17.16 -6.21
N VAL A 90 -4.22 -17.09 -5.28
CA VAL A 90 -5.65 -16.92 -5.62
C VAL A 90 -5.89 -15.59 -6.33
N ILE A 91 -5.26 -14.51 -5.89
CA ILE A 91 -5.36 -13.19 -6.52
C ILE A 91 -4.80 -13.23 -7.96
N ALA A 92 -3.62 -13.83 -8.14
CA ALA A 92 -2.96 -13.94 -9.45
C ALA A 92 -3.82 -14.74 -10.44
N GLU A 93 -4.41 -15.86 -10.01
CA GLU A 93 -5.28 -16.68 -10.86
C GLU A 93 -6.57 -15.95 -11.27
N LYS A 94 -7.16 -15.16 -10.36
CA LYS A 94 -8.31 -14.30 -10.72
C LYS A 94 -7.93 -13.27 -11.79
N GLY A 95 -6.76 -12.64 -11.67
CA GLY A 95 -6.26 -11.67 -12.64
C GLY A 95 -6.01 -12.26 -14.04
N LYS A 96 -5.53 -13.51 -14.13
CA LYS A 96 -5.36 -14.21 -15.41
C LYS A 96 -6.70 -14.45 -16.14
N ARG A 97 -7.77 -14.76 -15.39
CA ARG A 97 -9.10 -15.03 -15.97
C ARG A 97 -9.76 -13.78 -16.56
N THR A 98 -9.50 -12.61 -15.98
CA THR A 98 -10.03 -11.32 -16.47
C THR A 98 -9.30 -10.78 -17.70
N GLY A 99 -8.09 -11.28 -18.00
CA GLY A 99 -7.30 -10.90 -19.17
C GLY A 99 -7.54 -11.74 -20.43
N LYS A 100 -8.41 -12.77 -20.37
CA LYS A 100 -8.92 -13.48 -21.56
C LYS A 100 -10.17 -12.76 -22.08
N LYS A 101 -9.98 -11.67 -22.81
CA LYS A 101 -10.95 -11.11 -23.75
C LYS A 101 -10.23 -10.68 -25.00
#